data_AF-A0A433Q515-F1
#
_entry.id   AF-A0A433Q515-F1
#
_cell.length_a   1.000
_cell.length_b   1.000
_cell.length_c   1.000
_cell.angle_alpha   90.00
_cell.angle_beta   90.00
_cell.angle_gamma   90.00
#
_symmetry.space_group_name_H-M   'P 1'
#
loop_
_entity.id
_entity.type
_entity.pdbx_description
1 polymer ?
#
loop_
_entity_poly.entity_id
_entity_poly.type
_entity_poly.pdbx_seq_one_letter_code
_entity_poly.pdbx_strand_id
1 'polypeptide(L)'
;MSYLRVLQILLLRLPSTLLANEEDSTIAATNSGGTFSDDDDSSDEDGDAHMIDAPPLRSAPNPANTEPKLDPLLLRWLSLLHDPAHLASLLGYHLNRFPAPPSKSASASPIAKIANYLVTVMIRWSSSKDSLLAHLMYALPVPAGNGKGEVVGSGSVLRVLWETWKATSLGKKVLEVAASKGSGKVPVGVVFDFANAEDWAILVLLCEVFTRLLVTMGDDEFYGQRHGKNPLRLEEIIEMSGVLRDIAFMLHWNDASLKMESVLQGTCIKVTHLRTVVTKLTQHIHARDSRRPFCPTTHWLVSDLDVESFVRSVVEEEQALDHERELDLRFRRRHMSVASPRLAVLNQIPFVIPFEDRVQIFREFVANDRERWVPRGRVLSTVHRDNVLEDGFMQLNKLGPSLKSKIAISFIDKFGLAEEGIDGGGVFKEFLTA
;
A
#
# COMPACT_ATOMS: atom_id res chain seq x y z
N MET A 1 2.62 -25.75 -20.54
CA MET A 1 3.44 -24.51 -20.39
C MET A 1 3.41 -23.60 -21.61
N SER A 2 3.69 -24.10 -22.84
CA SER A 2 3.64 -23.26 -24.05
C SER A 2 2.26 -22.63 -24.29
N TYR A 3 1.18 -23.35 -23.96
CA TYR A 3 -0.19 -22.84 -24.02
C TYR A 3 -0.44 -21.60 -23.14
N LEU A 4 -0.01 -21.62 -21.87
CA LEU A 4 -0.13 -20.47 -20.97
C LEU A 4 0.61 -19.25 -21.48
N ARG A 5 1.78 -19.45 -22.09
CA ARG A 5 2.55 -18.35 -22.69
C ARG A 5 1.84 -17.77 -23.90
N VAL A 6 1.19 -18.59 -24.74
CA VAL A 6 0.36 -18.12 -25.86
C VAL A 6 -0.81 -17.29 -25.35
N LEU A 7 -1.54 -17.78 -24.33
CA LEU A 7 -2.65 -17.04 -23.71
C LEU A 7 -2.18 -15.71 -23.11
N GLN A 8 -1.04 -15.72 -22.43
CA GLN A 8 -0.45 -14.51 -21.88
C GLN A 8 -0.11 -13.49 -22.98
N ILE A 9 0.55 -13.91 -24.05
CA ILE A 9 0.88 -13.05 -25.18
C ILE A 9 -0.40 -12.47 -25.81
N LEU A 10 -1.45 -13.27 -25.91
CA LEU A 10 -2.75 -12.84 -26.41
C LEU A 10 -3.39 -11.77 -25.50
N LEU A 11 -3.41 -11.98 -24.18
CA LEU A 11 -3.93 -11.01 -23.20
C LEU A 11 -3.11 -9.70 -23.14
N LEU A 12 -1.81 -9.79 -23.37
CA LEU A 12 -0.94 -8.60 -23.48
C LEU A 12 -1.28 -7.73 -24.70
N ARG A 13 -1.88 -8.32 -25.74
CA ARG A 13 -2.23 -7.63 -26.99
C ARG A 13 -3.69 -7.16 -27.06
N LEU A 14 -4.57 -7.75 -26.25
CA LEU A 14 -5.97 -7.33 -26.14
C LEU A 14 -6.08 -5.99 -25.38
N PRO A 15 -6.76 -4.97 -25.91
CA PRO A 15 -7.12 -3.77 -25.13
C PRO A 15 -7.89 -4.14 -23.85
N SER A 16 -7.54 -3.52 -22.72
CA SER A 16 -8.21 -3.76 -21.43
C SER A 16 -9.68 -3.32 -21.44
N THR A 17 -10.04 -2.35 -22.29
CA THR A 17 -11.42 -1.91 -22.51
C THR A 17 -12.32 -3.00 -23.08
N LEU A 18 -11.76 -4.01 -23.75
CA LEU A 18 -12.52 -5.15 -24.28
C LEU A 18 -12.92 -6.18 -23.21
N LEU A 19 -12.27 -6.14 -22.05
CA LEU A 19 -12.44 -7.11 -20.96
C LEU A 19 -13.03 -6.48 -19.69
N ALA A 20 -13.08 -5.15 -19.63
CA ALA A 20 -13.75 -4.41 -18.55
C ALA A 20 -15.27 -4.46 -18.74
N ASN A 21 -16.01 -4.77 -17.67
CA ASN A 21 -17.46 -4.55 -17.65
C ASN A 21 -17.74 -3.03 -17.63
N GLU A 22 -18.89 -2.59 -18.14
CA GLU A 22 -19.24 -1.15 -18.24
C GLU A 22 -19.09 -0.38 -16.90
N GLU A 23 -19.23 -1.06 -15.76
CA GLU A 23 -19.07 -0.52 -14.40
C GLU A 23 -17.61 -0.24 -13.98
N ASP A 24 -16.62 -0.94 -14.55
CA ASP A 24 -15.19 -0.77 -14.21
C ASP A 24 -14.60 0.51 -14.84
N SER A 25 -15.20 1.00 -15.93
CA SER A 25 -14.76 2.22 -16.62
C SER A 25 -14.97 3.50 -15.81
N THR A 26 -15.98 3.50 -14.93
CA THR A 26 -16.25 4.58 -13.96
C THR A 26 -15.32 4.53 -12.75
N ILE A 27 -14.89 3.35 -12.30
CA ILE A 27 -14.04 3.17 -11.12
C ILE A 27 -12.55 3.40 -11.43
N ALA A 28 -12.10 3.09 -12.66
CA ALA A 28 -10.73 3.35 -13.10
C ALA A 28 -10.39 4.85 -13.17
N ALA A 29 -11.39 5.72 -13.37
CA ALA A 29 -11.22 7.17 -13.37
C ALA A 29 -11.20 7.78 -11.95
N THR A 30 -11.77 7.10 -10.95
CA THR A 30 -11.82 7.56 -9.56
C THR A 30 -10.70 6.97 -8.69
N ASN A 31 -10.18 5.79 -9.01
CA ASN A 31 -9.14 5.12 -8.21
C ASN A 31 -7.69 5.54 -8.53
N SER A 32 -7.47 6.45 -9.48
CA SER A 32 -6.14 7.01 -9.75
C SER A 32 -5.78 8.24 -8.87
N GLY A 33 -6.53 8.50 -7.79
CA GLY A 33 -6.33 9.68 -6.96
C GLY A 33 -6.96 9.63 -5.57
N GLY A 34 -7.04 8.45 -4.94
CA GLY A 34 -7.53 8.31 -3.57
C GLY A 34 -6.40 8.01 -2.59
N THR A 35 -5.86 9.05 -1.94
CA THR A 35 -5.27 8.90 -0.61
C THR A 35 -6.38 8.49 0.34
N PHE A 36 -6.19 7.34 0.98
CA PHE A 36 -7.07 6.78 1.99
C PHE A 36 -6.93 7.60 3.27
N SER A 37 -7.95 8.41 3.60
CA SER A 37 -8.19 8.95 4.92
C SER A 37 -9.59 8.50 5.34
N ASP A 38 -9.64 7.47 6.20
CA ASP A 38 -10.83 7.15 6.97
C ASP A 38 -10.89 8.14 8.14
N ASP A 39 -11.84 9.09 8.08
CA ASP A 39 -12.36 9.79 9.26
C ASP A 39 -13.89 9.86 9.07
N ASP A 40 -14.59 8.91 9.69
CA ASP A 40 -16.03 8.97 9.96
C ASP A 40 -16.20 9.65 11.33
N ASP A 41 -16.71 10.89 11.37
CA ASP A 41 -17.69 11.27 12.40
C ASP A 41 -18.55 12.50 12.04
N SER A 42 -19.84 12.33 12.35
CA SER A 42 -20.94 13.27 12.65
C SER A 42 -21.16 14.60 11.88
N SER A 43 -22.37 14.65 11.27
CA SER A 43 -23.38 15.74 11.26
C SER A 43 -22.97 17.18 11.58
N ASP A 44 -23.31 18.12 10.67
CA ASP A 44 -24.37 19.10 10.92
C ASP A 44 -24.83 19.79 9.63
N GLU A 45 -26.14 20.08 9.62
CA GLU A 45 -26.86 20.86 8.62
C GLU A 45 -26.36 22.31 8.62
N ASP A 46 -26.12 22.88 7.43
CA ASP A 46 -26.52 24.26 7.17
C ASP A 46 -26.68 24.48 5.67
N GLY A 47 -27.87 24.99 5.33
CA GLY A 47 -28.34 25.16 3.98
C GLY A 47 -27.71 26.36 3.27
N ASP A 48 -27.27 26.13 2.04
CA ASP A 48 -27.06 27.20 1.08
C ASP A 48 -27.68 26.83 -0.28
N ALA A 49 -28.32 27.83 -0.87
CA ALA A 49 -29.36 27.74 -1.89
C ALA A 49 -28.98 26.95 -3.16
N HIS A 50 -29.84 26.00 -3.52
CA HIS A 50 -29.88 25.38 -4.85
C HIS A 50 -30.14 26.42 -5.95
N MET A 51 -29.11 26.81 -6.70
CA MET A 51 -29.31 27.25 -8.08
C MET A 51 -29.47 26.01 -8.96
N ILE A 52 -30.66 25.87 -9.55
CA ILE A 52 -30.96 24.84 -10.55
C ILE A 52 -30.27 25.26 -11.84
N ASP A 53 -29.08 24.71 -12.09
CA ASP A 53 -28.49 24.76 -13.43
C ASP A 53 -29.36 23.93 -14.39
N ALA A 54 -29.70 24.55 -15.52
CA ALA A 54 -30.49 23.95 -16.58
C ALA A 54 -29.86 22.63 -17.06
N PRO A 55 -30.65 21.59 -17.40
CA PRO A 55 -30.11 20.31 -17.83
C PRO A 55 -29.29 20.52 -19.11
N PRO A 56 -28.09 19.93 -19.23
CA PRO A 56 -27.33 20.02 -20.45
C PRO A 56 -28.15 19.36 -21.57
N LEU A 57 -28.32 20.10 -22.67
CA LEU A 57 -28.87 19.56 -23.92
C LEU A 57 -28.14 18.26 -24.24
N ARG A 58 -28.89 17.14 -24.23
CA ARG A 58 -28.40 15.84 -24.70
C ARG A 58 -27.91 16.02 -26.13
N SER A 59 -26.59 16.03 -26.31
CA SER A 59 -26.00 15.83 -27.63
C SER A 59 -26.47 14.47 -28.14
N ALA A 60 -26.96 14.44 -29.37
CA ALA A 60 -27.34 13.20 -30.04
C ALA A 60 -26.16 12.20 -30.00
N PRO A 61 -26.42 10.89 -29.82
CA PRO A 61 -25.37 9.89 -29.78
C PRO A 61 -24.63 9.91 -31.13
N ASN A 62 -23.36 10.29 -31.10
CA ASN A 62 -22.50 10.27 -32.27
C ASN A 62 -22.25 8.78 -32.63
N PRO A 63 -22.70 8.26 -33.78
CA PRO A 63 -22.64 6.83 -34.10
C PRO A 63 -21.22 6.31 -34.40
N ALA A 64 -20.18 7.12 -34.17
CA ALA A 64 -18.79 6.80 -34.50
C ALA A 64 -17.93 6.30 -33.32
N ASN A 65 -18.46 6.27 -32.08
CA ASN A 65 -17.70 5.85 -30.88
C ASN A 65 -18.33 4.64 -30.16
N THR A 66 -18.86 3.67 -30.88
CA THR A 66 -19.02 2.33 -30.29
C THR A 66 -17.65 1.69 -30.22
N GLU A 67 -17.01 1.77 -29.04
CA GLU A 67 -15.83 0.95 -28.76
C GLU A 67 -16.15 -0.51 -29.14
N PRO A 68 -15.24 -1.21 -29.83
CA PRO A 68 -15.49 -2.59 -30.26
C PRO A 68 -15.84 -3.43 -29.03
N LYS A 69 -17.00 -4.10 -29.04
CA LYS A 69 -17.38 -5.04 -27.98
C LYS A 69 -16.97 -6.44 -28.39
N LEU A 70 -16.42 -7.19 -27.44
CA LEU A 70 -16.01 -8.56 -27.68
C LEU A 70 -17.25 -9.45 -27.83
N ASP A 71 -17.22 -10.37 -28.79
CA ASP A 71 -18.32 -11.31 -29.02
C ASP A 71 -18.64 -12.12 -27.75
N PRO A 72 -19.92 -12.26 -27.34
CA PRO A 72 -20.29 -12.95 -26.10
C PRO A 72 -19.83 -14.41 -26.02
N LEU A 73 -19.74 -15.13 -27.14
CA LEU A 73 -19.20 -16.50 -27.14
C LEU A 73 -17.71 -16.46 -26.85
N LEU A 74 -16.98 -15.53 -27.47
CA LEU A 74 -15.55 -15.36 -27.24
C LEU A 74 -15.25 -14.95 -25.78
N LEU A 75 -16.08 -14.09 -25.18
CA LEU A 75 -16.01 -13.77 -23.75
C LEU A 75 -16.24 -15.00 -22.87
N ARG A 76 -17.18 -15.87 -23.22
CA ARG A 76 -17.43 -17.13 -22.50
C ARG A 76 -16.26 -18.12 -22.62
N TRP A 77 -15.56 -18.16 -23.76
CA TRP A 77 -14.34 -18.96 -23.90
C TRP A 77 -13.18 -18.37 -23.12
N LEU A 78 -13.03 -17.04 -23.14
CA LEU A 78 -12.05 -16.35 -22.31
C LEU A 78 -12.37 -16.47 -20.83
N SER A 79 -13.63 -16.57 -20.41
CA SER A 79 -13.96 -16.75 -19.00
C SER A 79 -13.50 -18.09 -18.45
N LEU A 80 -13.32 -19.10 -19.32
CA LEU A 80 -12.71 -20.37 -18.95
C LEU A 80 -11.26 -20.23 -18.47
N LEU A 81 -10.58 -19.14 -18.82
CA LEU A 81 -9.19 -18.85 -18.43
C LEU A 81 -9.04 -18.54 -16.94
N HIS A 82 -10.08 -18.00 -16.31
CA HIS A 82 -10.11 -17.73 -14.88
C HIS A 82 -11.10 -18.65 -14.15
N ASP A 83 -11.55 -19.72 -14.82
CA ASP A 83 -12.48 -20.68 -14.24
C ASP A 83 -11.85 -21.38 -13.02
N PRO A 84 -12.54 -21.39 -11.87
CA PRO A 84 -12.06 -21.99 -10.64
C PRO A 84 -11.64 -23.45 -10.76
N ALA A 85 -12.40 -24.27 -11.47
CA ALA A 85 -12.12 -25.70 -11.60
C ALA A 85 -10.90 -25.92 -12.51
N HIS A 86 -10.76 -25.12 -13.57
CA HIS A 86 -9.57 -25.13 -14.41
C HIS A 86 -8.32 -24.74 -13.62
N LEU A 87 -8.38 -23.67 -12.83
CA LEU A 87 -7.26 -23.22 -12.00
C LEU A 87 -6.91 -24.21 -10.89
N ALA A 88 -7.91 -24.81 -10.23
CA ALA A 88 -7.68 -25.85 -9.23
C ALA A 88 -7.00 -27.09 -9.84
N SER A 89 -7.37 -27.48 -11.06
CA SER A 89 -6.71 -28.58 -11.77
C SER A 89 -5.25 -28.23 -12.12
N LEU A 90 -5.03 -27.04 -12.67
CA LEU A 90 -3.73 -26.56 -13.10
C LEU A 90 -2.76 -26.35 -11.92
N LEU A 91 -3.22 -25.69 -10.86
CA LEU A 91 -2.46 -25.48 -9.64
C LEU A 91 -2.31 -26.79 -8.88
N GLY A 92 -3.38 -27.55 -8.67
CA GLY A 92 -3.32 -28.83 -7.95
C GLY A 92 -2.33 -29.81 -8.56
N TYR A 93 -2.30 -29.93 -9.90
CA TYR A 93 -1.32 -30.78 -10.57
C TYR A 93 0.13 -30.32 -10.35
N HIS A 94 0.40 -29.01 -10.45
CA HIS A 94 1.76 -28.48 -10.35
C HIS A 94 2.26 -28.34 -8.90
N LEU A 95 1.38 -27.96 -7.97
CA LEU A 95 1.66 -27.84 -6.53
C LEU A 95 1.91 -29.22 -5.89
N ASN A 96 1.19 -30.27 -6.33
CA ASN A 96 1.35 -31.62 -5.79
C ASN A 96 2.58 -32.36 -6.36
N ARG A 97 2.92 -32.10 -7.62
CA ARG A 97 4.01 -32.80 -8.32
C ARG A 97 5.38 -32.16 -8.08
N PHE A 98 5.43 -30.87 -7.75
CA PHE A 98 6.68 -30.13 -7.52
C PHE A 98 6.63 -29.36 -6.19
N PRO A 99 6.55 -30.04 -5.05
CA PRO A 99 6.57 -29.39 -3.73
C PRO A 99 7.92 -28.72 -3.41
N ALA A 100 8.97 -29.04 -4.15
CA ALA A 100 10.30 -28.44 -4.03
C ALA A 100 10.76 -27.88 -5.39
N PRO A 101 11.48 -26.74 -5.40
CA PRO A 101 12.01 -26.16 -6.63
C PRO A 101 12.98 -27.14 -7.29
N PRO A 102 12.87 -27.41 -8.59
CA PRO A 102 13.81 -28.29 -9.27
C PRO A 102 15.23 -27.71 -9.11
N SER A 103 16.20 -28.56 -8.77
CA SER A 103 17.58 -28.19 -8.41
C SER A 103 18.39 -27.48 -9.52
N LYS A 104 17.75 -27.12 -10.64
CA LYS A 104 18.32 -26.43 -11.79
C LYS A 104 17.40 -25.26 -12.13
N SER A 105 17.77 -24.05 -11.68
CA SER A 105 17.20 -22.76 -12.06
C SER A 105 15.67 -22.62 -11.95
N ALA A 106 15.18 -22.05 -10.84
CA ALA A 106 13.75 -21.81 -10.63
C ALA A 106 13.10 -20.84 -11.67
N SER A 107 13.89 -20.09 -12.43
CA SER A 107 13.44 -19.24 -13.55
C SER A 107 12.83 -20.01 -14.74
N ALA A 108 12.80 -21.35 -14.68
CA ALA A 108 12.06 -22.20 -15.62
C ALA A 108 10.94 -23.02 -14.94
N SER A 109 10.61 -22.73 -13.68
CA SER A 109 9.61 -23.45 -12.93
C SER A 109 8.22 -23.27 -13.55
N PRO A 110 7.41 -24.34 -13.66
CA PRO A 110 6.01 -24.22 -14.06
C PRO A 110 5.24 -23.16 -13.24
N ILE A 111 5.56 -23.03 -11.96
CA ILE A 111 4.94 -22.09 -11.03
C ILE A 111 5.21 -20.63 -11.45
N ALA A 112 6.41 -20.32 -11.94
CA ALA A 112 6.78 -18.97 -12.37
C ALA A 112 5.93 -18.50 -13.55
N LYS A 113 5.74 -19.39 -14.54
CA LYS A 113 4.89 -19.13 -15.71
C LYS A 113 3.41 -19.05 -15.35
N ILE A 114 2.95 -19.86 -14.39
CA ILE A 114 1.58 -19.79 -13.88
C ILE A 114 1.37 -18.46 -13.15
N ALA A 115 2.30 -18.05 -12.30
CA ALA A 115 2.22 -16.78 -11.59
C ALA A 115 2.18 -15.59 -12.56
N ASN A 116 3.06 -15.57 -13.56
CA ASN A 116 3.07 -14.53 -14.59
C ASN A 116 1.76 -14.48 -15.39
N TYR A 117 1.20 -15.65 -15.72
CA TYR A 117 -0.11 -15.74 -16.35
C TYR A 117 -1.23 -15.19 -15.45
N LEU A 118 -1.33 -15.64 -14.19
CA LEU A 118 -2.37 -15.20 -13.25
C LEU A 118 -2.30 -13.69 -12.98
N VAL A 119 -1.10 -13.16 -12.77
CA VAL A 119 -0.88 -11.71 -12.62
C VAL A 119 -1.30 -10.96 -13.89
N THR A 120 -1.05 -11.54 -15.07
CA THR A 120 -1.52 -10.96 -16.34
C THR A 120 -3.04 -10.91 -16.41
N VAL A 121 -3.73 -11.98 -15.99
CA VAL A 121 -5.20 -11.98 -15.93
C VAL A 121 -5.70 -10.94 -14.92
N MET A 122 -5.14 -10.89 -13.72
CA MET A 122 -5.53 -9.93 -12.67
C MET A 122 -5.35 -8.46 -13.10
N ILE A 123 -4.29 -8.15 -13.84
CA ILE A 123 -4.00 -6.78 -14.29
C ILE A 123 -4.83 -6.40 -15.52
N ARG A 124 -5.04 -7.32 -16.47
CA ARG A 124 -5.75 -7.04 -17.72
C ARG A 124 -7.26 -7.23 -17.63
N TRP A 125 -7.72 -7.98 -16.62
CA TRP A 125 -9.13 -8.32 -16.39
C TRP A 125 -9.49 -8.12 -14.91
N SER A 126 -9.59 -6.85 -14.50
CA SER A 126 -9.84 -6.43 -13.11
C SER A 126 -11.06 -7.09 -12.48
N SER A 127 -12.17 -7.22 -13.21
CA SER A 127 -13.40 -7.83 -12.70
C SER A 127 -13.22 -9.30 -12.25
N SER A 128 -12.22 -10.01 -12.80
CA SER A 128 -11.91 -11.38 -12.41
C SER A 128 -10.97 -11.48 -11.20
N LYS A 129 -10.28 -10.39 -10.84
CA LYS A 129 -9.22 -10.36 -9.83
C LYS A 129 -9.70 -10.90 -8.48
N ASP A 130 -10.84 -10.43 -8.03
CA ASP A 130 -11.37 -10.74 -6.69
C ASP A 130 -11.79 -12.21 -6.58
N SER A 131 -12.44 -12.72 -7.63
CA SER A 131 -12.74 -14.14 -7.76
C SER A 131 -11.46 -14.97 -7.77
N LEU A 132 -10.48 -14.61 -8.61
CA LEU A 132 -9.19 -15.31 -8.68
C LEU A 132 -8.49 -15.40 -7.32
N LEU A 133 -8.40 -14.27 -6.60
CA LEU A 133 -7.77 -14.23 -5.28
C LEU A 133 -8.50 -15.10 -4.26
N ALA A 134 -9.84 -15.05 -4.23
CA ALA A 134 -10.63 -15.90 -3.35
C ALA A 134 -10.40 -17.40 -3.62
N HIS A 135 -10.32 -17.79 -4.90
CA HIS A 135 -10.01 -19.17 -5.26
C HIS A 135 -8.58 -19.58 -4.88
N LEU A 136 -7.60 -18.72 -5.07
CA LEU A 136 -6.21 -18.99 -4.65
C LEU A 136 -6.07 -19.14 -3.12
N MET A 137 -6.92 -18.47 -2.35
CA MET A 137 -6.94 -18.56 -0.89
C MET A 137 -7.59 -19.85 -0.38
N TYR A 138 -8.74 -20.25 -0.93
CA TYR A 138 -9.59 -21.29 -0.35
C TYR A 138 -9.70 -22.59 -1.17
N ALA A 139 -9.40 -22.59 -2.47
CA ALA A 139 -9.85 -23.63 -3.40
C ALA A 139 -8.81 -24.69 -3.81
N LEU A 140 -7.84 -25.03 -2.96
CA LEU A 140 -6.92 -26.15 -3.22
C LEU A 140 -7.01 -27.27 -2.19
N PRO A 141 -8.07 -28.10 -2.24
CA PRO A 141 -7.99 -29.45 -1.74
C PRO A 141 -7.01 -30.22 -2.64
N VAL A 142 -5.83 -30.52 -2.10
CA VAL A 142 -4.91 -31.51 -2.67
C VAL A 142 -5.57 -32.88 -2.50
N PRO A 143 -5.92 -33.61 -3.56
CA PRO A 143 -6.40 -34.98 -3.41
C PRO A 143 -5.26 -35.80 -2.82
N ALA A 144 -5.50 -36.43 -1.67
CA ALA A 144 -4.56 -37.38 -1.08
C ALA A 144 -4.29 -38.50 -2.10
N GLY A 145 -3.03 -38.66 -2.48
CA GLY A 145 -2.59 -39.72 -3.39
C GLY A 145 -2.79 -41.14 -2.87
N ASN A 146 -3.31 -41.32 -1.65
CA ASN A 146 -3.73 -42.59 -1.09
C ASN A 146 -5.07 -42.40 -0.36
N GLY A 147 -6.07 -43.22 -0.69
CA GLY A 147 -7.47 -43.14 -0.23
C GLY A 147 -7.72 -43.39 1.26
N LYS A 148 -6.93 -42.78 2.15
CA LYS A 148 -7.26 -42.58 3.56
C LYS A 148 -7.44 -41.09 3.74
N GLY A 149 -8.66 -40.69 4.14
CA GLY A 149 -9.09 -39.30 4.31
C GLY A 149 -8.40 -38.55 5.46
N GLU A 150 -7.07 -38.60 5.53
CA GLU A 150 -6.28 -37.59 6.21
C GLU A 150 -5.92 -36.52 5.19
N VAL A 151 -6.51 -35.34 5.36
CA VAL A 151 -6.04 -34.10 4.72
C VAL A 151 -4.68 -33.78 5.34
N VAL A 152 -3.62 -34.45 4.85
CA VAL A 152 -2.25 -34.07 5.15
C VAL A 152 -2.09 -32.65 4.60
N GLY A 153 -1.92 -31.70 5.52
CA GLY A 153 -2.14 -30.26 5.30
C GLY A 153 -1.76 -29.77 3.92
N SER A 154 -2.75 -29.21 3.24
CA SER A 154 -2.62 -28.46 1.99
C SER A 154 -1.32 -27.65 2.02
N GLY A 155 -0.39 -27.92 1.11
CA GLY A 155 0.66 -26.96 0.83
C GLY A 155 -0.03 -25.69 0.36
N SER A 156 -0.20 -24.70 1.23
CA SER A 156 -0.85 -23.44 0.87
C SER A 156 -0.12 -22.86 -0.35
N VAL A 157 -0.90 -22.33 -1.31
CA VAL A 157 -0.36 -21.62 -2.48
C VAL A 157 0.71 -20.62 -2.06
N LEU A 158 0.49 -19.94 -0.93
CA LEU A 158 1.44 -18.98 -0.35
C LEU A 158 2.79 -19.61 -0.04
N ARG A 159 2.81 -20.79 0.56
CA ARG A 159 4.06 -21.49 0.89
C ARG A 159 4.81 -21.90 -0.36
N VAL A 160 4.10 -22.40 -1.36
CA VAL A 160 4.74 -22.81 -2.62
C VAL A 160 5.26 -21.60 -3.40
N LEU A 161 4.51 -20.50 -3.45
CA LEU A 161 4.97 -19.25 -4.05
C LEU A 161 6.21 -18.71 -3.33
N TRP A 162 6.20 -18.70 -2.00
CA TRP A 162 7.33 -18.25 -1.19
C TRP A 162 8.59 -19.09 -1.42
N GLU A 163 8.50 -20.40 -1.26
CA GLU A 163 9.65 -21.31 -1.44
C GLU A 163 10.16 -21.29 -2.90
N THR A 164 9.25 -21.18 -3.88
CA THR A 164 9.66 -21.03 -5.28
C THR A 164 10.41 -19.73 -5.50
N TRP A 165 9.91 -18.61 -4.96
CA TRP A 165 10.56 -17.31 -5.08
C TRP A 165 11.95 -17.31 -4.45
N LYS A 166 12.12 -17.85 -3.24
CA LYS A 166 13.43 -17.97 -2.57
C LYS A 166 14.46 -18.72 -3.41
N ALA A 167 14.02 -19.73 -4.18
CA ALA A 167 14.91 -20.52 -5.03
C ALA A 167 15.31 -19.84 -6.35
N THR A 168 14.68 -18.71 -6.70
CA THR A 168 15.02 -17.94 -7.91
C THR A 168 16.36 -17.23 -7.80
N SER A 169 16.93 -16.82 -8.94
CA SER A 169 18.14 -16.01 -8.96
C SER A 169 17.95 -14.66 -8.28
N LEU A 170 16.79 -14.02 -8.48
CA LEU A 170 16.45 -12.78 -7.80
C LEU A 170 16.31 -13.01 -6.29
N GLY A 171 15.55 -14.03 -5.89
CA GLY A 171 15.29 -14.35 -4.49
C GLY A 171 16.58 -14.59 -3.71
N LYS A 172 17.51 -15.38 -4.25
CA LYS A 172 18.82 -15.61 -3.62
C LYS A 172 19.62 -14.32 -3.46
N LYS A 173 19.71 -13.49 -4.50
CA LYS A 173 20.43 -12.20 -4.43
C LYS A 173 19.84 -11.27 -3.38
N VAL A 174 18.51 -11.19 -3.29
CA VAL A 174 17.84 -10.32 -2.31
C VAL A 174 17.97 -10.88 -0.89
N LEU A 175 17.88 -12.19 -0.71
CA LEU A 175 18.11 -12.84 0.59
C LEU A 175 19.55 -12.69 1.08
N GLU A 176 20.54 -12.79 0.18
CA GLU A 176 21.95 -12.50 0.50
C GLU A 176 22.12 -11.06 0.98
N VAL A 177 21.47 -10.11 0.32
CA VAL A 177 21.43 -8.70 0.74
C VAL A 177 20.81 -8.55 2.13
N ALA A 178 19.65 -9.16 2.38
CA ALA A 178 18.95 -9.11 3.66
C ALA A 178 19.76 -9.77 4.80
N ALA A 179 20.55 -10.80 4.50
CA ALA A 179 21.43 -11.47 5.45
C ALA A 179 22.71 -10.67 5.73
N SER A 180 23.19 -9.87 4.78
CA SER A 180 24.35 -9.00 4.96
C SER A 180 23.99 -7.82 5.88
N LYS A 181 24.38 -7.93 7.16
CA LYS A 181 24.16 -6.89 8.19
C LYS A 181 24.99 -5.61 7.96
N GLY A 182 24.79 -4.91 6.84
CA GLY A 182 25.24 -3.52 6.68
C GLY A 182 26.08 -3.18 5.43
N SER A 183 25.64 -3.56 4.22
CA SER A 183 26.24 -2.98 2.99
C SER A 183 25.39 -3.20 1.73
N GLY A 184 24.65 -4.30 1.66
CA GLY A 184 23.82 -4.60 0.50
C GLY A 184 22.57 -3.72 0.48
N LYS A 185 22.44 -2.85 -0.54
CA LYS A 185 21.13 -2.37 -0.98
C LYS A 185 20.73 -3.18 -2.20
N VAL A 186 19.45 -3.54 -2.31
CA VAL A 186 18.94 -4.22 -3.51
C VAL A 186 19.25 -3.32 -4.73
N PRO A 187 20.00 -3.78 -5.74
CA PRO A 187 20.38 -2.92 -6.85
C PRO A 187 19.17 -2.61 -7.73
N VAL A 188 18.99 -1.34 -8.10
CA VAL A 188 17.88 -0.89 -8.98
C VAL A 188 17.84 -1.66 -10.31
N GLY A 189 19.00 -2.04 -10.85
CA GLY A 189 19.11 -2.76 -12.12
C GLY A 189 18.38 -4.11 -12.15
N VAL A 190 18.16 -4.75 -11.00
CA VAL A 190 17.47 -6.06 -10.94
C VAL A 190 15.98 -5.96 -11.30
N VAL A 191 15.39 -4.76 -11.22
CA VAL A 191 14.00 -4.50 -11.58
C VAL A 191 13.80 -4.64 -13.10
N PHE A 192 14.74 -4.13 -13.90
CA PHE A 192 14.61 -4.09 -15.36
C PHE A 192 15.31 -5.24 -16.09
N ASP A 193 16.01 -6.11 -15.36
CA ASP A 193 16.65 -7.30 -15.92
C ASP A 193 15.59 -8.33 -16.33
N PHE A 194 15.54 -8.62 -17.64
CA PHE A 194 14.63 -9.59 -18.24
C PHE A 194 14.70 -10.98 -17.59
N ALA A 195 15.85 -11.38 -17.06
CA ALA A 195 16.02 -12.67 -16.40
C ALA A 195 15.15 -12.80 -15.12
N ASN A 196 14.79 -11.68 -14.50
CA ASN A 196 14.03 -11.64 -13.24
C ASN A 196 12.52 -11.46 -13.46
N ALA A 197 12.06 -11.39 -14.72
CA ALA A 197 10.67 -11.09 -15.06
C ALA A 197 9.66 -12.03 -14.39
N GLU A 198 9.89 -13.34 -14.50
CA GLU A 198 8.99 -14.34 -13.90
C GLU A 198 9.15 -14.38 -12.37
N ASP A 199 10.35 -14.08 -11.84
CA ASP A 199 10.62 -13.99 -10.41
C ASP A 199 9.76 -12.88 -9.76
N TRP A 200 9.67 -11.71 -10.42
CA TRP A 200 8.80 -10.62 -9.99
C TRP A 200 7.33 -10.99 -10.02
N ALA A 201 6.89 -11.75 -11.02
CA ALA A 201 5.50 -12.19 -11.09
C ALA A 201 5.13 -13.14 -9.94
N ILE A 202 6.04 -14.02 -9.51
CA ILE A 202 5.82 -14.85 -8.33
C ILE A 202 5.64 -13.97 -7.08
N LEU A 203 6.52 -12.97 -6.90
CA LEU A 203 6.45 -12.07 -5.75
C LEU A 203 5.16 -11.24 -5.74
N VAL A 204 4.76 -10.69 -6.88
CA VAL A 204 3.51 -9.91 -6.99
C VAL A 204 2.30 -10.78 -6.65
N LEU A 205 2.23 -12.01 -7.18
CA LEU A 205 1.14 -12.92 -6.85
C LEU A 205 1.13 -13.29 -5.37
N LEU A 206 2.30 -13.57 -4.79
CA LEU A 206 2.44 -13.83 -3.35
C LEU A 206 1.93 -12.65 -2.53
N CYS A 207 2.31 -11.42 -2.89
CA CYS A 207 1.88 -10.21 -2.21
C CYS A 207 0.36 -10.04 -2.26
N GLU A 208 -0.24 -10.15 -3.44
CA GLU A 208 -1.69 -9.99 -3.63
C GLU A 208 -2.50 -11.04 -2.86
N VAL A 209 -2.11 -12.32 -2.95
CA VAL A 209 -2.80 -13.41 -2.23
C VAL A 209 -2.64 -13.24 -0.72
N PHE A 210 -1.43 -12.92 -0.24
CA PHE A 210 -1.22 -12.83 1.20
C PHE A 210 -1.87 -11.57 1.80
N THR A 211 -1.78 -10.43 1.12
CA THR A 211 -2.49 -9.21 1.55
C THR A 211 -3.99 -9.47 1.66
N ARG A 212 -4.60 -10.15 0.68
CA ARG A 212 -6.03 -10.47 0.75
C ARG A 212 -6.34 -11.39 1.93
N LEU A 213 -5.53 -12.42 2.16
CA LEU A 213 -5.68 -13.30 3.32
C LEU A 213 -5.56 -12.54 4.65
N LEU A 214 -4.59 -11.62 4.77
CA LEU A 214 -4.38 -10.85 5.99
C LEU A 214 -5.54 -9.89 6.30
N VAL A 215 -6.35 -9.48 5.31
CA VAL A 215 -7.56 -8.67 5.57
C VAL A 215 -8.65 -9.51 6.24
N THR A 216 -8.78 -10.78 5.86
CA THR A 216 -9.81 -11.68 6.39
C THR A 216 -9.39 -12.46 7.63
N MET A 217 -8.08 -12.53 7.89
CA MET A 217 -7.49 -13.34 8.96
C MET A 217 -7.48 -12.59 10.29
N GLY A 218 -8.01 -13.22 11.34
CA GLY A 218 -7.93 -12.68 12.72
C GLY A 218 -6.54 -12.84 13.34
N ASP A 219 -6.28 -12.19 14.48
CA ASP A 219 -5.01 -12.31 15.19
C ASP A 219 -4.79 -13.74 15.73
N ASP A 220 -5.81 -14.37 16.30
CA ASP A 220 -5.71 -15.76 16.80
C ASP A 220 -5.37 -16.78 15.71
N GLU A 221 -5.77 -16.49 14.47
CA GLU A 221 -5.44 -17.31 13.31
C GLU A 221 -4.01 -17.05 12.86
N PHE A 222 -3.61 -15.78 12.80
CA PHE A 222 -2.27 -15.36 12.40
C PHE A 222 -1.18 -15.84 13.36
N TYR A 223 -1.39 -15.67 14.68
CA TYR A 223 -0.44 -16.04 15.75
C TYR A 223 -0.62 -17.48 16.27
N GLY A 224 -1.62 -18.20 15.76
CA GLY A 224 -1.95 -19.54 16.25
C GLY A 224 -0.79 -20.52 16.08
N GLN A 225 -0.34 -21.15 17.18
CA GLN A 225 0.74 -22.16 17.15
C GLN A 225 0.31 -23.49 16.53
N ARG A 226 -1.00 -23.75 16.39
CA ARG A 226 -1.50 -24.98 15.78
C ARG A 226 -1.35 -24.90 14.26
N HIS A 227 -0.66 -25.89 13.69
CA HIS A 227 -0.57 -26.09 12.24
C HIS A 227 -1.96 -25.99 11.59
N GLY A 228 -2.09 -25.18 10.54
CA GLY A 228 -3.28 -25.13 9.68
C GLY A 228 -4.15 -23.87 9.78
N LYS A 229 -3.86 -22.94 10.70
CA LYS A 229 -4.55 -21.63 10.73
C LYS A 229 -3.86 -20.60 9.82
N ASN A 230 -2.63 -20.23 10.14
CA ASN A 230 -1.79 -19.45 9.24
C ASN A 230 -1.06 -20.38 8.25
N PRO A 231 -1.15 -20.15 6.93
CA PRO A 231 -0.46 -20.96 5.93
C PRO A 231 1.07 -20.83 5.97
N LEU A 232 1.60 -19.75 6.54
CA LEU A 232 3.02 -19.51 6.74
C LEU A 232 3.34 -19.48 8.23
N ARG A 233 4.48 -20.04 8.63
CA ARG A 233 4.99 -19.93 10.00
C ARG A 233 5.46 -18.50 10.27
N LEU A 234 5.45 -18.08 11.53
CA LEU A 234 5.98 -16.76 11.93
C LEU A 234 7.43 -16.58 11.48
N GLU A 235 8.27 -17.62 11.55
CA GLU A 235 9.65 -17.60 11.04
C GLU A 235 9.71 -17.29 9.53
N GLU A 236 8.84 -17.91 8.73
CA GLU A 236 8.75 -17.66 7.28
C GLU A 236 8.26 -16.22 7.01
N ILE A 237 7.35 -15.69 7.84
CA ILE A 237 6.84 -14.31 7.74
C ILE A 237 7.91 -13.29 8.14
N ILE A 238 8.75 -13.57 9.15
CA ILE A 238 9.86 -12.71 9.54
C ILE A 238 10.87 -12.62 8.37
N GLU A 239 11.28 -13.75 7.80
CA GLU A 239 12.18 -13.78 6.64
C GLU A 239 11.60 -12.98 5.45
N MET A 240 10.34 -13.26 5.10
CA MET A 240 9.64 -12.57 4.01
C MET A 240 9.49 -11.07 4.26
N SER A 241 9.14 -10.65 5.47
CA SER A 241 8.97 -9.22 5.77
C SER A 241 10.27 -8.45 5.69
N GLY A 242 11.41 -9.06 6.01
CA GLY A 242 12.72 -8.43 5.80
C GLY A 242 13.03 -8.20 4.32
N VAL A 243 12.75 -9.20 3.47
CA VAL A 243 12.84 -9.08 2.02
C VAL A 243 11.92 -7.98 1.47
N LEU A 244 10.65 -7.98 1.90
CA LEU A 244 9.66 -7.02 1.43
C LEU A 244 10.01 -5.59 1.88
N ARG A 245 10.53 -5.42 3.09
CA ARG A 245 11.07 -4.14 3.60
C ARG A 245 12.18 -3.63 2.68
N ASP A 246 13.17 -4.45 2.35
CA ASP A 246 14.32 -4.03 1.55
C ASP A 246 13.93 -3.70 0.10
N ILE A 247 13.01 -4.47 -0.48
CA ILE A 247 12.45 -4.20 -1.82
C ILE A 247 11.62 -2.91 -1.78
N ALA A 248 10.73 -2.73 -0.80
CA ALA A 248 9.91 -1.52 -0.66
C ALA A 248 10.80 -0.28 -0.50
N PHE A 249 11.83 -0.37 0.35
CA PHE A 249 12.80 0.70 0.53
C PHE A 249 13.51 1.02 -0.79
N MET A 250 14.02 0.03 -1.52
CA MET A 250 14.66 0.26 -2.83
C MET A 250 13.71 0.94 -3.82
N LEU A 251 12.46 0.51 -3.87
CA LEU A 251 11.45 1.05 -4.80
C LEU A 251 11.10 2.50 -4.50
N HIS A 252 10.99 2.90 -3.23
CA HIS A 252 10.70 4.29 -2.86
C HIS A 252 11.95 5.17 -2.91
N TRP A 253 13.10 4.68 -2.41
CA TRP A 253 14.35 5.43 -2.34
C TRP A 253 14.89 5.84 -3.72
N ASN A 254 14.61 5.05 -4.75
CA ASN A 254 15.13 5.26 -6.11
C ASN A 254 14.05 5.70 -7.10
N ASP A 255 12.95 6.31 -6.64
CA ASP A 255 11.82 6.71 -7.50
C ASP A 255 12.26 7.50 -8.74
N ALA A 256 13.16 8.47 -8.60
CA ALA A 256 13.68 9.25 -9.73
C ALA A 256 14.43 8.41 -10.79
N SER A 257 15.13 7.36 -10.35
CA SER A 257 15.89 6.45 -11.24
C SER A 257 15.01 5.35 -11.85
N LEU A 258 13.92 5.02 -11.17
CA LEU A 258 13.00 3.98 -11.57
C LEU A 258 11.92 4.61 -12.46
N LYS A 259 11.86 4.22 -13.74
CA LYS A 259 10.81 4.66 -14.66
C LYS A 259 9.46 4.08 -14.23
N MET A 260 8.72 4.76 -13.36
CA MET A 260 7.51 4.25 -12.69
C MET A 260 6.45 3.67 -13.64
N GLU A 261 6.21 4.35 -14.76
CA GLU A 261 5.23 3.93 -15.76
C GLU A 261 5.72 2.82 -16.70
N SER A 262 6.98 2.42 -16.60
CA SER A 262 7.52 1.34 -17.40
C SER A 262 7.02 -0.03 -16.91
N VAL A 263 6.92 -0.96 -17.85
CA VAL A 263 6.52 -2.34 -17.60
C VAL A 263 7.78 -3.20 -17.48
N LEU A 264 7.82 -4.09 -16.48
CA LEU A 264 8.89 -5.06 -16.31
C LEU A 264 8.91 -5.99 -17.52
N GLN A 265 10.03 -6.02 -18.24
CA GLN A 265 10.14 -6.73 -19.51
C GLN A 265 9.71 -8.20 -19.35
N GLY A 266 8.88 -8.72 -20.25
CA GLY A 266 8.41 -10.11 -20.20
C GLY A 266 7.16 -10.34 -19.32
N THR A 267 6.63 -9.29 -18.68
CA THR A 267 5.39 -9.29 -17.89
C THR A 267 4.46 -8.14 -18.33
N CYS A 268 3.32 -7.97 -17.66
CA CYS A 268 2.48 -6.76 -17.73
C CYS A 268 2.58 -5.88 -16.48
N ILE A 269 3.51 -6.16 -15.58
CA ILE A 269 3.62 -5.52 -14.27
C ILE A 269 4.28 -4.16 -14.48
N LYS A 270 3.58 -3.08 -14.14
CA LYS A 270 4.20 -1.75 -14.02
C LYS A 270 5.05 -1.67 -12.76
N VAL A 271 6.11 -0.85 -12.77
CA VAL A 271 6.92 -0.60 -11.56
C VAL A 271 6.07 0.01 -10.44
N THR A 272 5.11 0.89 -10.78
CA THR A 272 4.13 1.41 -9.81
C THR A 272 3.32 0.30 -9.13
N HIS A 273 2.81 -0.65 -9.90
CA HIS A 273 2.04 -1.77 -9.36
C HIS A 273 2.89 -2.64 -8.44
N LEU A 274 4.14 -2.95 -8.85
CA LEU A 274 5.09 -3.69 -8.00
C LEU A 274 5.32 -2.96 -6.66
N ARG A 275 5.56 -1.65 -6.68
CA ARG A 275 5.72 -0.82 -5.47
C ARG A 275 4.49 -0.91 -4.59
N THR A 276 3.29 -0.73 -5.15
CA THR A 276 2.03 -0.74 -4.40
C THR A 276 1.80 -2.08 -3.69
N VAL A 277 1.93 -3.21 -4.40
CA VAL A 277 1.63 -4.53 -3.79
C VAL A 277 2.65 -4.92 -2.73
N VAL A 278 3.93 -4.65 -2.97
CA VAL A 278 5.00 -4.93 -1.99
C VAL A 278 4.82 -4.06 -0.76
N THR A 279 4.62 -2.75 -0.95
CA THR A 279 4.45 -1.78 0.15
C THR A 279 3.23 -2.14 1.00
N LYS A 280 2.10 -2.48 0.35
CA LYS A 280 0.87 -2.87 1.05
C LYS A 280 1.08 -4.11 1.90
N LEU A 281 1.71 -5.17 1.37
CA LEU A 281 1.97 -6.35 2.18
C LEU A 281 2.91 -6.04 3.36
N THR A 282 3.99 -5.26 3.13
CA THR A 282 4.90 -4.84 4.21
C THR A 282 4.16 -4.10 5.32
N GLN A 283 3.29 -3.14 4.98
CA GLN A 283 2.49 -2.39 5.94
C GLN A 283 1.54 -3.29 6.73
N HIS A 284 0.85 -4.24 6.08
CA HIS A 284 -0.06 -5.18 6.76
C HIS A 284 0.68 -6.09 7.75
N ILE A 285 1.88 -6.56 7.39
CA ILE A 285 2.69 -7.38 8.29
C ILE A 285 3.23 -6.53 9.45
N HIS A 286 3.72 -5.32 9.18
CA HIS A 286 4.17 -4.38 10.21
C HIS A 286 3.04 -3.99 11.18
N ALA A 287 1.82 -3.76 10.68
CA ALA A 287 0.66 -3.43 11.52
C ALA A 287 0.28 -4.59 12.47
N ARG A 288 0.56 -5.84 12.09
CA ARG A 288 0.43 -7.00 12.99
C ARG A 288 1.54 -6.99 14.03
N ASP A 289 2.79 -6.84 13.59
CA ASP A 289 3.94 -6.80 14.49
C ASP A 289 3.82 -5.67 15.54
N SER A 290 3.31 -4.51 15.14
CA SER A 290 3.03 -3.37 16.03
C SER A 290 1.99 -3.69 17.11
N ARG A 291 0.99 -4.53 16.81
CA ARG A 291 -0.06 -4.94 17.76
C ARG A 291 0.43 -6.01 18.72
N ARG A 292 1.14 -7.01 18.17
CA ARG A 292 1.77 -8.08 18.95
C ARG A 292 3.12 -8.42 18.31
N PRO A 293 4.24 -7.99 18.92
CA PRO A 293 5.56 -8.19 18.37
C PRO A 293 5.91 -9.67 18.17
N PHE A 294 6.42 -9.98 16.98
CA PHE A 294 6.98 -11.29 16.62
C PHE A 294 8.30 -11.15 15.83
N CYS A 295 8.58 -9.98 15.25
CA CYS A 295 9.86 -9.66 14.64
C CYS A 295 10.92 -9.26 15.69
N PRO A 296 12.22 -9.46 15.41
CA PRO A 296 13.30 -8.88 16.21
C PRO A 296 13.24 -7.34 16.29
N THR A 297 13.83 -6.76 17.34
CA THR A 297 13.72 -5.31 17.65
C THR A 297 14.22 -4.38 16.53
N THR A 298 15.29 -4.76 15.83
CA THR A 298 15.86 -3.98 14.73
C THR A 298 15.38 -4.44 13.36
N HIS A 299 14.38 -5.33 13.32
CA HIS A 299 13.95 -5.94 12.07
C HIS A 299 13.46 -4.94 11.06
N TRP A 300 12.73 -3.90 11.45
CA TRP A 300 12.16 -2.98 10.47
C TRP A 300 13.13 -1.89 10.00
N LEU A 301 14.20 -1.64 10.75
CA LEU A 301 15.12 -0.55 10.48
C LEU A 301 16.05 -0.86 9.31
N VAL A 302 16.24 0.12 8.42
CA VAL A 302 17.25 0.03 7.36
C VAL A 302 18.60 0.46 7.93
N SER A 303 19.56 -0.47 7.92
CA SER A 303 20.94 -0.19 8.31
C SER A 303 21.61 0.80 7.35
N ASP A 304 22.58 1.57 7.86
CA ASP A 304 23.43 2.49 7.07
C ASP A 304 22.68 3.57 6.29
N LEU A 305 21.51 3.98 6.79
CA LEU A 305 20.89 5.22 6.37
C LEU A 305 21.69 6.38 6.98
N ASP A 306 22.27 7.23 6.14
CA ASP A 306 22.78 8.53 6.57
C ASP A 306 21.57 9.39 6.96
N VAL A 307 21.23 9.34 8.26
CA VAL A 307 20.05 9.98 8.83
C VAL A 307 20.12 11.49 8.64
N GLU A 308 21.27 12.12 8.88
CA GLU A 308 21.41 13.58 8.76
C GLU A 308 21.13 14.05 7.32
N SER A 309 21.72 13.36 6.34
CA SER A 309 21.47 13.64 4.93
C SER A 309 20.02 13.36 4.55
N PHE A 310 19.44 12.27 5.07
CA PHE A 310 18.03 11.94 4.84
C PHE A 310 17.08 13.01 5.41
N VAL A 311 17.26 13.42 6.67
CA VAL A 311 16.46 14.47 7.32
C VAL A 311 16.50 15.74 6.50
N ARG A 312 17.70 16.20 6.11
CA ARG A 312 17.85 17.39 5.27
C ARG A 312 17.10 17.25 3.94
N SER A 313 17.30 16.14 3.22
CA SER A 313 16.62 15.92 1.94
C SER A 313 15.09 15.89 2.08
N VAL A 314 14.55 15.25 3.12
CA VAL A 314 13.11 15.23 3.38
C VAL A 314 12.58 16.63 3.65
N VAL A 315 13.30 17.43 4.42
CA VAL A 315 12.92 18.81 4.75
C VAL A 315 12.92 19.70 3.50
N GLU A 316 13.96 19.62 2.68
CA GLU A 316 14.06 20.35 1.40
C GLU A 316 12.93 19.94 0.43
N GLU A 317 12.64 18.64 0.35
CA GLU A 317 11.58 18.06 -0.46
C GLU A 317 10.18 18.56 -0.05
N GLU A 318 9.86 18.56 1.25
CA GLU A 318 8.59 19.08 1.76
C GLU A 318 8.47 20.60 1.50
N GLN A 319 9.56 21.34 1.70
CA GLN A 319 9.56 22.78 1.46
C GLN A 319 9.27 23.13 -0.01
N ALA A 320 9.85 22.37 -0.94
CA ALA A 320 9.61 22.55 -2.37
C ALA A 320 8.15 22.26 -2.73
N LEU A 321 7.56 21.17 -2.21
CA LEU A 321 6.15 20.84 -2.45
C LEU A 321 5.19 21.91 -1.93
N ASP A 322 5.46 22.46 -0.75
CA ASP A 322 4.62 23.54 -0.22
C ASP A 322 4.72 24.83 -1.04
N HIS A 323 5.92 25.16 -1.54
CA HIS A 323 6.07 26.28 -2.46
C HIS A 323 5.28 26.07 -3.76
N GLU A 324 5.28 24.86 -4.31
CA GLU A 324 4.45 24.50 -5.46
C GLU A 324 2.94 24.57 -5.14
N ARG A 325 2.52 24.15 -3.94
CA ARG A 325 1.11 24.22 -3.49
C ARG A 325 0.60 25.66 -3.38
N GLU A 326 1.44 26.60 -2.95
CA GLU A 326 1.07 28.02 -2.84
C GLU A 326 0.93 28.71 -4.20
N LEU A 327 1.74 28.30 -5.18
CA LEU A 327 1.75 28.91 -6.51
C LEU A 327 0.58 28.48 -7.40
N ASP A 328 -0.12 27.37 -7.10
CA ASP A 328 -1.02 26.74 -8.07
C ASP A 328 -2.40 26.28 -7.55
N LEU A 329 -3.38 27.20 -7.58
CA LEU A 329 -4.81 26.89 -7.38
C LEU A 329 -5.46 26.15 -8.58
N ARG A 330 -4.77 26.00 -9.74
CA ARG A 330 -5.35 25.45 -10.99
C ARG A 330 -4.89 24.04 -11.39
N PHE A 331 -3.80 23.51 -10.83
CA PHE A 331 -3.26 22.18 -11.18
C PHE A 331 -3.36 21.11 -10.08
N ARG A 332 -4.27 21.31 -9.12
CA ARG A 332 -4.51 20.50 -7.90
C ARG A 332 -4.72 18.98 -8.08
N ARG A 333 -4.72 18.43 -9.30
CA ARG A 333 -5.07 17.01 -9.58
C ARG A 333 -4.01 16.19 -10.32
N ARG A 334 -2.97 16.79 -10.92
CA ARG A 334 -1.96 16.02 -11.69
C ARG A 334 -0.57 15.90 -11.07
N HIS A 335 -0.25 16.74 -10.08
CA HIS A 335 1.09 16.78 -9.47
C HIS A 335 1.15 16.28 -8.01
N MET A 336 0.01 15.89 -7.42
CA MET A 336 -0.06 15.29 -6.09
C MET A 336 0.57 13.89 -5.99
N SER A 337 1.05 13.30 -7.09
CA SER A 337 1.33 11.86 -7.17
C SER A 337 2.80 11.47 -7.18
N VAL A 338 3.73 12.42 -7.12
CA VAL A 338 5.15 12.12 -6.99
C VAL A 338 5.67 12.86 -5.77
N ALA A 339 5.37 12.31 -4.58
CA ALA A 339 6.21 12.61 -3.43
C ALA A 339 7.63 12.26 -3.86
N SER A 340 8.53 13.21 -3.70
CA SER A 340 9.95 13.00 -3.92
C SER A 340 10.46 11.82 -3.09
N PRO A 341 11.54 11.15 -3.53
CA PRO A 341 11.78 9.77 -3.11
C PRO A 341 11.98 9.59 -1.61
N ARG A 342 12.52 10.60 -0.88
CA ARG A 342 12.76 10.49 0.56
C ARG A 342 11.49 10.75 1.36
N LEU A 343 10.71 11.74 0.97
CA LEU A 343 9.39 11.99 1.52
C LEU A 343 8.44 10.81 1.27
N ALA A 344 8.56 10.13 0.12
CA ALA A 344 7.81 8.91 -0.17
C ALA A 344 8.13 7.78 0.83
N VAL A 345 9.40 7.59 1.20
CA VAL A 345 9.80 6.62 2.24
C VAL A 345 9.17 6.98 3.58
N LEU A 346 9.24 8.25 3.98
CA LEU A 346 8.65 8.72 5.24
C LEU A 346 7.13 8.51 5.28
N ASN A 347 6.43 8.75 4.17
CA ASN A 347 4.97 8.63 4.11
C ASN A 347 4.49 7.19 3.97
N GLN A 348 5.20 6.35 3.22
CA GLN A 348 4.72 5.00 2.85
C GLN A 348 5.27 3.91 3.77
N ILE A 349 6.48 4.05 4.28
CA ILE A 349 7.13 3.04 5.13
C ILE A 349 7.93 3.69 6.29
N PRO A 350 7.33 4.58 7.11
CA PRO A 350 8.04 5.32 8.15
C PRO A 350 8.76 4.43 9.18
N PHE A 351 8.25 3.21 9.40
CA PHE A 351 8.81 2.25 10.36
C PHE A 351 10.22 1.74 9.99
N VAL A 352 10.71 2.03 8.78
CA VAL A 352 12.10 1.75 8.40
C VAL A 352 13.11 2.77 8.92
N ILE A 353 12.59 3.89 9.46
CA ILE A 353 13.36 4.98 10.05
C ILE A 353 13.20 4.92 11.58
N PRO A 354 14.30 5.01 12.34
CA PRO A 354 14.24 5.06 13.81
C PRO A 354 13.26 6.13 14.33
N PHE A 355 12.65 5.87 15.48
CA PHE A 355 11.64 6.76 16.06
C PHE A 355 12.20 8.16 16.35
N GLU A 356 13.38 8.25 16.97
CA GLU A 356 14.01 9.53 17.32
C GLU A 356 14.25 10.41 16.08
N ASP A 357 14.68 9.79 14.99
CA ASP A 357 14.92 10.49 13.72
C ASP A 357 13.61 11.01 13.12
N ARG A 358 12.53 10.23 13.19
CA ARG A 358 11.20 10.69 12.77
C ARG A 358 10.69 11.86 13.62
N VAL A 359 10.97 11.84 14.93
CA VAL A 359 10.65 12.97 15.82
C VAL A 359 11.46 14.20 15.44
N GLN A 360 12.74 14.04 15.08
CA GLN A 360 13.57 15.13 14.59
C GLN A 360 12.99 15.74 13.30
N ILE A 361 12.65 14.90 12.30
CA ILE A 361 12.03 15.36 11.05
C ILE A 361 10.73 16.13 11.34
N PHE A 362 9.88 15.58 12.21
CA PHE A 362 8.64 16.24 12.60
C PHE A 362 8.88 17.61 13.25
N ARG A 363 9.89 17.73 14.13
CA ARG A 363 10.25 19.02 14.74
C ARG A 363 10.75 20.04 13.71
N GLU A 364 11.51 19.60 12.71
CA GLU A 364 11.93 20.47 11.60
C GLU A 364 10.73 20.94 10.77
N PHE A 365 9.77 20.04 10.47
CA PHE A 365 8.52 20.43 9.80
C PHE A 365 7.74 21.49 10.60
N VAL A 366 7.61 21.30 11.91
CA VAL A 366 6.97 22.29 12.80
C VAL A 366 7.74 23.61 12.84
N ALA A 367 9.07 23.57 12.84
CA ALA A 367 9.90 24.77 12.82
C ALA A 367 9.73 25.57 11.52
N ASN A 368 9.73 24.89 10.37
CA ASN A 368 9.49 25.49 9.06
C ASN A 368 8.08 26.09 8.94
N ASP A 369 7.06 25.36 9.41
CA ASP A 369 5.68 25.85 9.43
C ASP A 369 5.55 27.10 10.31
N ARG A 370 6.27 27.13 11.44
CA ARG A 370 6.33 28.31 12.32
C ARG A 370 7.07 29.51 11.71
N GLU A 371 8.10 29.29 10.90
CA GLU A 371 8.81 30.38 10.20
C GLU A 371 7.93 30.99 9.10
N ARG A 372 7.19 30.16 8.37
CA ARG A 372 6.20 30.61 7.38
C ARG A 372 5.03 31.33 8.01
N TRP A 373 4.62 30.88 9.20
CA TRP A 373 3.55 31.53 9.94
C TRP A 373 3.99 32.89 10.47
N VAL A 374 3.57 33.97 9.79
CA VAL A 374 3.77 35.33 10.28
C VAL A 374 3.05 35.48 11.63
N PRO A 375 3.76 35.71 12.76
CA PRO A 375 3.14 35.69 14.07
C PRO A 375 2.12 36.83 14.20
N ARG A 376 0.83 36.51 14.25
CA ARG A 376 -0.25 37.46 14.57
C ARG A 376 -0.43 37.66 16.08
N GLY A 377 0.68 37.85 16.81
CA GLY A 377 0.68 38.04 18.26
C GLY A 377 0.24 36.79 19.06
N ARG A 378 -0.05 36.98 20.35
CA ARG A 378 -0.70 35.96 21.19
C ARG A 378 -2.21 36.04 21.02
N VAL A 379 -2.88 34.89 20.91
CA VAL A 379 -4.34 34.79 20.94
C VAL A 379 -4.75 34.52 22.38
N LEU A 380 -5.41 35.49 23.01
CA LEU A 380 -5.98 35.31 24.35
C LEU A 380 -7.32 34.59 24.24
N SER A 381 -7.46 33.49 24.98
CA SER A 381 -8.71 32.73 25.10
C SER A 381 -9.12 32.65 26.55
N THR A 382 -10.36 33.05 26.81
CA THR A 382 -10.93 33.10 28.16
C THR A 382 -11.86 31.92 28.37
N VAL A 383 -11.64 31.16 29.44
CA VAL A 383 -12.29 29.87 29.69
C VAL A 383 -12.76 29.82 31.14
N HIS A 384 -14.03 29.50 31.38
CA HIS A 384 -14.51 29.26 32.74
C HIS A 384 -14.06 27.90 33.24
N ARG A 385 -13.60 27.84 34.49
CA ARG A 385 -13.06 26.60 35.07
C ARG A 385 -14.10 25.50 35.25
N ASP A 386 -15.36 25.88 35.40
CA ASP A 386 -16.47 24.93 35.52
C ASP A 386 -16.92 24.37 34.15
N ASN A 387 -16.57 25.04 33.03
CA ASN A 387 -17.01 24.72 31.66
C ASN A 387 -15.83 24.73 30.67
N VAL A 388 -14.73 24.05 31.00
CA VAL A 388 -13.47 24.12 30.23
C VAL A 388 -13.65 23.65 28.79
N LEU A 389 -14.44 22.59 28.58
CA LEU A 389 -14.62 21.96 27.28
C LEU A 389 -15.45 22.84 26.34
N GLU A 390 -16.63 23.30 26.77
CA GLU A 390 -17.53 24.12 25.96
C GLU A 390 -16.89 25.48 25.62
N ASP A 391 -16.30 26.15 26.60
CA ASP A 391 -15.65 27.44 26.39
C ASP A 391 -14.38 27.29 25.55
N GLY A 392 -13.58 26.25 25.81
CA GLY A 392 -12.41 25.92 25.01
C GLY A 392 -12.78 25.71 23.54
N PHE A 393 -13.83 24.94 23.27
CA PHE A 393 -14.35 24.73 21.91
C PHE A 393 -14.79 26.05 21.29
N MET A 394 -15.64 26.84 21.95
CA MET A 394 -16.13 28.12 21.41
C MET A 394 -15.00 29.12 21.12
N GLN A 395 -13.96 29.16 21.96
CA GLN A 395 -12.85 30.09 21.78
C GLN A 395 -11.86 29.65 20.71
N LEU A 396 -11.53 28.35 20.65
CA LEU A 396 -10.49 27.83 19.77
C LEU A 396 -11.02 27.48 18.37
N ASN A 397 -12.24 26.97 18.26
CA ASN A 397 -12.81 26.53 16.98
C ASN A 397 -12.91 27.67 15.95
N LYS A 398 -13.23 28.89 16.42
CA LYS A 398 -13.33 30.09 15.57
C LYS A 398 -11.98 30.63 15.05
N LEU A 399 -10.84 30.13 15.54
CA LEU A 399 -9.52 30.68 15.20
C LEU A 399 -9.05 30.28 13.80
N GLY A 400 -9.55 29.17 13.26
CA GLY A 400 -9.13 28.61 11.98
C GLY A 400 -7.60 28.50 11.90
N PRO A 401 -6.95 29.02 10.84
CA PRO A 401 -5.49 29.00 10.71
C PRO A 401 -4.73 29.63 11.90
N SER A 402 -5.36 30.58 12.61
CA SER A 402 -4.75 31.26 13.75
C SER A 402 -4.51 30.36 14.97
N LEU A 403 -5.05 29.13 14.97
CA LEU A 403 -4.79 28.11 15.98
C LEU A 403 -3.30 27.76 16.09
N LYS A 404 -2.53 27.95 15.02
CA LYS A 404 -1.06 27.79 15.02
C LYS A 404 -0.32 28.92 15.75
N SER A 405 -1.00 29.99 16.13
CA SER A 405 -0.41 31.10 16.90
C SER A 405 -0.20 30.71 18.36
N LYS A 406 0.54 31.51 19.12
CA LYS A 406 0.70 31.29 20.56
C LYS A 406 -0.62 31.57 21.27
N ILE A 407 -1.25 30.55 21.84
CA ILE A 407 -2.49 30.66 22.61
C ILE A 407 -2.15 30.93 24.07
N ALA A 408 -2.77 31.96 24.64
CA ALA A 408 -2.71 32.27 26.06
C ALA A 408 -4.08 31.99 26.67
N ILE A 409 -4.15 31.16 27.72
CA ILE A 409 -5.40 30.85 28.42
C ILE A 409 -5.53 31.72 29.67
N SER A 410 -6.73 32.27 29.88
CA SER A 410 -7.12 32.94 31.11
C SER A 410 -8.32 32.21 31.69
N PHE A 411 -8.17 31.64 32.89
CA PHE A 411 -9.28 31.01 33.60
C PHE A 411 -10.13 32.05 34.31
N ILE A 412 -11.45 31.87 34.23
CA ILE A 412 -12.42 32.57 35.05
C ILE A 412 -12.94 31.60 36.11
N ASP A 413 -12.91 32.05 37.38
CA ASP A 413 -13.44 31.29 38.51
C ASP A 413 -14.98 31.32 38.55
N LYS A 414 -15.56 30.55 39.47
CA LYS A 414 -17.02 30.51 39.71
C LYS A 414 -17.64 31.85 40.12
N PHE A 415 -16.82 32.83 40.52
CA PHE A 415 -17.26 34.17 40.91
C PHE A 415 -17.11 35.18 39.76
N GLY A 416 -16.70 34.74 38.57
CA GLY A 416 -16.53 35.59 37.39
C GLY A 416 -15.22 36.39 37.40
N LEU A 417 -14.28 36.06 38.28
CA LEU A 417 -12.98 36.74 38.39
C LEU A 417 -11.91 35.99 37.62
N ALA A 418 -11.04 36.73 36.94
CA ALA A 418 -9.87 36.15 36.28
C ALA A 418 -8.91 35.58 37.34
N GLU A 419 -8.61 34.30 37.25
CA GLU A 419 -7.65 33.65 38.12
C GLU A 419 -6.24 34.21 37.88
N GLU A 420 -5.49 34.49 38.95
CA GLU A 420 -4.11 34.94 38.83
C GLU A 420 -3.20 33.81 38.31
N GLY A 421 -2.88 33.85 37.03
CA GLY A 421 -1.98 32.92 36.37
C GLY A 421 -1.12 33.63 35.33
N ILE A 422 0.19 33.75 35.61
CA ILE A 422 1.15 34.34 34.66
C ILE A 422 1.43 33.30 33.56
N ASP A 423 1.11 33.66 32.32
CA ASP A 423 1.26 32.83 31.12
C ASP A 423 2.73 32.56 30.78
N GLY A 424 3.28 31.54 31.45
CA GLY A 424 4.58 30.89 31.18
C GLY A 424 4.44 29.43 30.71
N GLY A 425 3.26 29.01 30.23
CA GLY A 425 2.98 27.65 29.73
C GLY A 425 2.30 26.70 30.73
N GLY A 426 2.29 27.02 32.03
CA GLY A 426 1.62 26.21 33.06
C GLY A 426 0.09 26.19 32.90
N VAL A 427 -0.51 27.37 32.73
CA VAL A 427 -1.97 27.52 32.59
C VAL A 427 -2.50 26.85 31.32
N PHE A 428 -1.76 26.95 30.20
CA PHE A 428 -2.12 26.25 28.96
C PHE A 428 -2.04 24.73 29.12
N LYS A 429 -1.05 24.22 29.87
CA LYS A 429 -0.96 22.79 30.17
C LYS A 429 -2.13 22.33 31.03
N GLU A 430 -2.50 23.11 32.05
CA GLU A 430 -3.69 22.84 32.87
C GLU A 430 -4.95 22.76 32.01
N PHE A 431 -5.16 23.71 31.10
CA PHE A 431 -6.27 23.68 30.15
C PHE A 431 -6.33 22.40 29.30
N LEU A 432 -5.18 21.88 28.83
CA LEU A 432 -5.14 20.65 28.03
C LEU A 432 -5.35 19.37 28.85
N THR A 433 -5.18 19.44 30.17
CA THR A 433 -5.25 18.27 31.07
C THR A 433 -6.43 18.30 32.05
N ALA A 434 -7.20 19.39 32.04
CA ALA A 434 -8.45 19.55 32.77
C ALA A 434 -9.52 18.65 32.16
#